data_AF-A0A0R1X9F1-F1
#
_entry.id   AF-A0A0R1X9F1-F1
#
_cell.length_a   1.000
_cell.length_b   1.000
_cell.length_c   1.000
_cell.angle_alpha   90.00
_cell.angle_beta   90.00
_cell.angle_gamma   90.00
#
_symmetry.space_group_name_H-M   'P 1'
#
loop_
_entity.id
_entity.type
_entity.pdbx_description
1 polymer ?
#
loop_
_entity_poly.entity_id
_entity_poly.type
_entity_poly.pdbx_seq_one_letter_code
_entity_poly.pdbx_strand_id
1 'polypeptide(L)'
;MAAQKSSDTNVMTNETLTASTKKTLLAYLGGDKIPAAIQIYPNNFDDKDKILTYLDKYNKGKSKADKIIYTDLAGTVSSLTGGLMSAITYVLVAFAGISLVTSMIMIAIITYTSVLERTKEIGVLKALGARKKDITRVFDAETVILGVGAGVLGVFIAWLATFPINIILYNITSLANVSHLNPIHGVILIIVSTILTVLGGHIPARMAAKKDAAIALRTE
;
A
#
# COMPACT_ATOMS: atom_id res chain seq x y z
N MET A 1 34.37 9.60 44.62
CA MET A 1 35.10 9.77 43.34
C MET A 1 36.61 9.61 43.48
N ALA A 2 37.27 10.27 44.45
CA ALA A 2 38.71 10.09 44.68
C ALA A 2 39.10 8.61 44.89
N ALA A 3 38.35 7.87 45.70
CA ALA A 3 38.55 6.44 45.93
C ALA A 3 38.39 5.56 44.67
N GLN A 4 37.44 5.88 43.78
CA GLN A 4 37.25 5.15 42.52
C GLN A 4 38.33 5.48 41.48
N LYS A 5 38.90 6.69 41.54
CA LYS A 5 39.98 7.13 40.65
C LYS A 5 41.30 6.42 40.96
N SER A 6 41.56 6.15 42.24
CA SER A 6 42.75 5.44 42.74
C SER A 6 42.62 3.92 42.76
N SER A 7 41.43 3.35 42.52
CA SER A 7 41.18 1.92 42.58
C SER A 7 41.13 1.28 41.18
N ASP A 8 41.64 0.06 41.05
CA ASP A 8 41.52 -0.78 39.84
C ASP A 8 40.32 -1.74 39.91
N THR A 9 39.59 -1.69 41.02
CA THR A 9 38.30 -2.35 41.21
C THR A 9 37.19 -1.32 41.43
N ASN A 10 35.95 -1.70 41.12
CA ASN A 10 34.79 -0.89 41.43
C ASN A 10 34.61 -0.85 42.96
N VAL A 11 34.66 0.34 43.55
CA VAL A 11 34.60 0.50 45.02
C VAL A 11 33.25 0.13 45.62
N MET A 12 32.22 -0.07 44.78
CA MET A 12 30.87 -0.46 45.18
C MET A 12 30.59 -1.96 45.00
N THR A 13 31.20 -2.61 44.00
CA THR A 13 30.91 -4.01 43.65
C THR A 13 32.11 -4.95 43.81
N ASN A 14 33.30 -4.40 44.06
CA ASN A 14 34.58 -5.09 44.15
C ASN A 14 34.98 -5.88 42.88
N GLU A 15 34.32 -5.62 41.74
CA GLU A 15 34.66 -6.19 40.44
C GLU A 15 35.89 -5.51 39.83
N THR A 16 36.71 -6.28 39.11
CA THR A 16 37.88 -5.77 38.40
C THR A 16 37.46 -4.90 37.21
N LEU A 17 38.00 -3.70 37.11
CA LEU A 17 37.68 -2.77 36.04
C LEU A 17 38.75 -2.84 34.94
N THR A 18 38.33 -3.11 33.70
CA THR A 18 39.21 -2.86 32.55
C THR A 18 39.45 -1.36 32.38
N ALA A 19 40.52 -0.97 31.68
CA ALA A 19 40.84 0.46 31.43
C ALA A 19 39.67 1.22 30.75
N SER A 20 38.93 0.55 29.87
CA SER A 20 37.71 1.06 29.24
C SER A 20 36.58 1.24 30.27
N THR A 21 36.28 0.20 31.05
CA THR A 21 35.21 0.22 32.05
C THR A 21 35.46 1.26 33.14
N LYS A 22 36.73 1.42 33.57
CA LYS A 22 37.14 2.44 34.55
C LYS A 22 36.87 3.85 34.02
N LYS A 23 37.18 4.12 32.75
CA LYS A 23 36.92 5.43 32.12
C LYS A 23 35.43 5.73 32.02
N THR A 24 34.62 4.76 31.59
CA THR A 24 33.16 4.90 31.51
C THR A 24 32.52 5.08 32.89
N LEU A 25 32.97 4.32 33.89
CA LEU A 25 32.50 4.45 35.28
C LEU A 25 32.87 5.80 35.87
N LEU A 26 34.10 6.28 35.64
CA LEU A 26 34.52 7.62 36.07
C LEU A 26 33.71 8.71 35.36
N ALA A 27 33.44 8.59 34.05
CA ALA A 27 32.57 9.52 33.33
C ALA A 27 31.13 9.50 33.87
N TYR A 28 30.58 8.33 34.18
CA TYR A 28 29.24 8.17 34.76
C TYR A 28 29.14 8.77 36.17
N LEU A 29 30.18 8.62 36.98
CA LEU A 29 30.26 9.22 38.31
C LEU A 29 30.58 10.72 38.30
N GLY A 30 30.80 11.34 37.12
CA GLY A 30 31.12 12.75 36.94
C GLY A 30 32.60 13.12 37.09
N GLY A 31 33.51 12.14 37.08
CA GLY A 31 34.95 12.28 37.30
C GLY A 31 35.74 12.62 36.05
N ASP A 32 35.06 12.64 34.90
CA ASP A 32 35.56 13.10 33.61
C ASP A 32 34.67 14.25 33.12
N LYS A 33 35.25 15.18 32.34
CA LYS A 33 34.53 16.29 31.72
C LYS A 33 33.72 15.83 30.50
N ILE A 34 34.04 14.66 29.95
CA ILE A 34 33.33 14.08 28.81
C ILE A 34 32.20 13.17 29.34
N PRO A 35 30.92 13.46 29.01
CA PRO A 35 29.80 12.63 29.44
C PRO A 35 29.85 11.25 28.78
N ALA A 36 29.41 10.21 29.50
CA ALA A 36 29.37 8.85 28.97
C ALA A 36 28.34 8.67 27.83
N ALA A 37 27.21 9.37 27.89
CA ALA A 37 26.19 9.41 26.86
C ALA A 37 25.36 10.71 26.98
N ILE A 38 24.74 11.13 25.87
CA ILE A 38 23.79 12.24 25.83
C ILE A 38 22.49 11.71 25.24
N GLN A 39 21.38 11.86 25.96
CA GLN A 39 20.05 11.53 25.46
C GLN A 39 19.37 12.81 24.98
N ILE A 40 18.94 12.83 23.73
CA ILE A 40 18.27 13.96 23.11
C ILE A 40 16.84 13.51 22.77
N TYR A 41 15.86 14.31 23.17
CA TYR A 41 14.43 14.06 22.94
C TYR A 41 13.85 15.18 22.08
N PRO A 42 13.89 15.07 20.74
CA PRO A 42 13.30 16.05 19.85
C PRO A 42 11.78 16.11 20.03
N ASN A 43 11.20 17.30 19.91
CA ASN A 43 9.75 17.49 20.04
C ASN A 43 8.97 17.01 18.80
N ASN A 44 9.63 16.85 17.66
CA ASN A 44 9.03 16.41 16.38
C ASN A 44 10.07 15.70 15.50
N PHE A 45 9.60 15.06 14.42
CA PHE A 45 10.45 14.31 13.49
C PHE A 45 11.39 15.20 12.68
N ASP A 46 10.97 16.41 12.30
CA ASP A 46 11.80 17.33 11.53
C ASP A 46 13.05 17.77 12.30
N ASP A 47 12.89 18.07 13.59
CA ASP A 47 14.00 18.46 14.46
C ASP A 47 14.92 17.27 14.76
N LYS A 48 14.35 16.07 14.89
CA LYS A 48 15.14 14.83 14.95
C LYS A 48 16.01 14.69 13.70
N ASP A 49 15.44 14.84 12.51
CA ASP A 49 16.16 14.66 11.24
C ASP A 49 17.25 15.73 11.03
N LYS A 50 17.01 16.98 11.47
CA LYS A 50 18.05 18.02 11.52
C LYS A 50 19.22 17.63 12.42
N ILE A 51 18.95 17.06 13.60
CA ILE A 51 19.99 16.58 14.53
C ILE A 51 20.81 15.45 13.89
N LEU A 52 20.14 14.45 13.30
CA LEU A 52 20.82 13.35 12.62
C LEU A 52 21.71 13.86 11.47
N THR A 53 21.19 14.77 10.66
CA THR A 53 21.94 15.41 9.56
C THR A 53 23.17 16.16 10.08
N TYR A 54 23.04 16.87 11.20
CA TYR A 54 24.17 17.56 11.84
C TYR A 54 25.24 16.58 12.33
N LEU A 55 24.82 15.49 12.99
CA LEU A 55 25.74 14.45 13.49
C LEU A 55 26.47 13.75 12.34
N ASP A 56 25.79 13.46 11.23
CA ASP A 56 26.40 12.89 10.03
C ASP A 56 27.43 13.81 9.41
N LYS A 57 27.10 15.10 9.29
CA LYS A 57 28.02 16.13 8.80
C LYS A 57 29.24 16.26 9.72
N TYR A 58 29.05 16.21 11.04
CA TYR A 58 30.13 16.24 12.02
C TYR A 58 31.05 15.02 11.93
N ASN A 59 30.48 13.84 11.67
CA ASN A 59 31.22 12.59 11.56
C ASN A 59 31.99 12.42 10.24
N LYS A 60 31.69 13.25 9.23
CA LYS A 60 32.35 13.21 7.93
C LYS A 60 33.83 13.56 8.06
N GLY A 61 34.71 12.69 7.55
CA GLY A 61 36.16 12.88 7.58
C GLY A 61 36.85 12.57 8.91
N LYS A 62 36.11 12.16 9.96
CA LYS A 62 36.68 11.78 11.25
C LYS A 62 37.11 10.31 11.29
N SER A 63 38.15 10.02 12.07
CA SER A 63 38.58 8.65 12.37
C SER A 63 37.49 7.91 13.17
N LYS A 64 37.48 6.56 13.15
CA LYS A 64 36.48 5.78 13.92
C LYS A 64 36.48 6.11 15.42
N ALA A 65 37.62 6.53 15.97
CA ALA A 65 37.76 6.88 17.39
C ALA A 65 37.16 8.27 17.73
N ASP A 66 37.05 9.16 16.75
CA ASP A 66 36.58 10.55 16.93
C ASP A 66 35.14 10.77 16.42
N LYS A 67 34.50 9.72 15.92
CA LYS A 67 33.10 9.76 15.49
C LYS A 67 32.16 9.67 16.69
N ILE A 68 31.11 10.48 16.64
CA ILE A 68 29.97 10.36 17.54
C ILE A 68 29.14 9.18 17.06
N ILE A 69 29.07 8.13 17.88
CA ILE A 69 28.14 7.03 17.68
C ILE A 69 26.80 7.45 18.28
N TYR A 70 25.73 7.38 17.49
CA TYR A 70 24.38 7.70 17.92
C TYR A 70 23.42 6.59 17.50
N THR A 71 22.28 6.51 18.19
CA THR A 71 21.23 5.51 17.90
C THR A 71 19.88 6.23 17.80
N ASP A 72 19.22 6.12 16.65
CA ASP A 72 17.88 6.66 16.45
C ASP A 72 16.83 5.61 16.83
N LEU A 73 16.38 5.65 18.10
CA LEU A 73 15.34 4.74 18.58
C LEU A 73 14.00 5.00 17.88
N ALA A 74 13.64 6.26 17.66
CA ALA A 74 12.37 6.64 17.03
C ALA A 74 12.32 6.21 15.55
N GLY A 75 13.41 6.40 14.81
CA GLY A 75 13.54 5.93 13.43
C GLY A 75 13.61 4.42 13.32
N THR A 76 14.25 3.73 14.27
CA THR A 76 14.27 2.26 14.31
C THR A 76 12.85 1.72 14.53
N VAL A 77 12.10 2.24 15.50
CA VAL A 77 10.71 1.82 15.73
C VAL A 77 9.83 2.16 14.52
N SER A 78 9.93 3.37 13.99
CA SER A 78 9.13 3.81 12.84
C SER A 78 9.42 3.03 11.56
N SER A 79 10.67 2.62 11.33
CA SER A 79 11.04 1.83 10.15
C SER A 79 10.54 0.39 10.27
N LEU A 80 10.59 -0.21 11.47
CA LEU A 80 10.01 -1.53 11.73
C LEU A 80 8.49 -1.52 11.52
N THR A 81 7.78 -0.55 12.08
CA THR A 81 6.32 -0.43 11.90
C THR A 81 5.96 -0.11 10.46
N GLY A 82 6.69 0.80 9.81
CA GLY A 82 6.46 1.16 8.41
C GLY A 82 6.73 0.01 7.45
N GLY A 83 7.76 -0.78 7.70
CA GLY A 83 8.08 -1.99 6.94
C GLY A 83 6.97 -3.04 7.04
N LEU A 84 6.46 -3.29 8.24
CA LEU A 84 5.33 -4.21 8.45
C LEU A 84 4.07 -3.73 7.72
N MET A 85 3.71 -2.46 7.85
CA MET A 85 2.55 -1.88 7.16
C MET A 85 2.68 -1.96 5.64
N SER A 86 3.88 -1.73 5.11
CA SER A 86 4.16 -1.86 3.68
C SER A 86 4.01 -3.30 3.20
N ALA A 87 4.53 -4.28 3.96
CA ALA A 87 4.39 -5.69 3.64
C ALA A 87 2.92 -6.13 3.60
N ILE A 88 2.13 -5.75 4.62
CA ILE A 88 0.68 -6.03 4.66
C ILE A 88 -0.02 -5.39 3.46
N THR A 89 0.31 -4.13 3.15
CA THR A 89 -0.27 -3.41 2.01
C THR A 89 0.02 -4.13 0.69
N TYR A 90 1.26 -4.57 0.46
CA TYR A 90 1.62 -5.31 -0.75
C TYR A 90 0.85 -6.62 -0.89
N VAL A 91 0.68 -7.36 0.20
CA VAL A 91 -0.12 -8.60 0.21
C VAL A 91 -1.57 -8.31 -0.16
N LEU A 92 -2.19 -7.30 0.44
CA LEU A 92 -3.57 -6.90 0.13
C LEU A 92 -3.72 -6.43 -1.33
N VAL A 93 -2.76 -5.67 -1.84
CA VAL A 93 -2.74 -5.22 -3.24
C VAL A 93 -2.59 -6.42 -4.19
N ALA A 94 -1.77 -7.42 -3.85
CA ALA A 94 -1.65 -8.64 -4.63
C ALA A 94 -2.96 -9.43 -4.67
N PHE A 95 -3.63 -9.59 -3.52
CA PHE A 95 -4.96 -10.22 -3.46
C PHE A 95 -5.99 -9.46 -4.30
N ALA A 96 -6.05 -8.13 -4.17
CA ALA A 96 -6.93 -7.30 -4.97
C ALA A 96 -6.64 -7.45 -6.48
N GLY A 97 -5.37 -7.49 -6.87
CA GLY A 97 -4.94 -7.70 -8.25
C GLY A 97 -5.39 -9.06 -8.82
N ILE A 98 -5.24 -10.13 -8.04
CA ILE A 98 -5.72 -11.47 -8.45
C ILE A 98 -7.25 -11.45 -8.62
N SER A 99 -7.99 -10.89 -7.66
CA SER A 99 -9.45 -10.75 -7.74
C SER A 99 -9.90 -9.94 -8.96
N LEU A 100 -9.11 -8.94 -9.35
CA LEU A 100 -9.37 -8.11 -10.51
C LEU A 100 -9.26 -8.91 -11.82
N VAL A 101 -8.19 -9.71 -11.95
CA VAL A 101 -7.95 -10.56 -13.12
C VAL A 101 -9.01 -11.66 -13.20
N THR A 102 -9.35 -12.32 -12.09
CA THR A 102 -10.39 -13.36 -12.08
C THR A 102 -11.76 -12.76 -12.43
N SER A 103 -12.07 -11.56 -11.97
CA SER A 103 -13.30 -10.84 -12.34
C SER A 103 -13.33 -10.50 -13.83
N MET A 104 -12.21 -10.06 -14.42
CA MET A 104 -12.12 -9.79 -15.86
C MET A 104 -12.40 -11.04 -16.70
N ILE A 105 -11.86 -12.20 -16.28
CA ILE A 105 -12.11 -13.48 -16.95
C ILE A 105 -13.60 -13.87 -16.84
N MET A 106 -14.21 -13.71 -15.67
CA MET A 106 -15.64 -13.98 -15.49
C MET A 106 -16.51 -13.11 -16.39
N ILE A 107 -16.20 -11.81 -16.48
CA ILE A 107 -16.91 -10.89 -17.40
C ILE A 107 -16.75 -11.34 -18.85
N ALA A 108 -15.55 -11.76 -19.26
CA ALA A 108 -15.31 -12.27 -20.60
C ALA A 108 -16.15 -13.52 -20.91
N ILE A 109 -16.24 -14.47 -19.96
CA ILE A 109 -17.04 -15.69 -20.12
C ILE A 109 -18.53 -15.37 -20.20
N ILE A 110 -19.05 -14.50 -19.32
CA ILE A 110 -20.47 -14.12 -19.32
C ILE A 110 -20.84 -13.42 -20.63
N THR A 111 -20.01 -12.48 -21.08
CA THR A 111 -20.22 -11.75 -22.34
C THR A 111 -20.16 -12.71 -23.53
N TYR A 112 -19.25 -13.69 -23.50
CA TYR A 112 -19.17 -14.74 -24.52
C TYR A 112 -20.44 -15.59 -24.58
N THR A 113 -20.93 -16.08 -23.45
CA THR A 113 -22.16 -16.88 -23.38
C THR A 113 -23.37 -16.07 -23.84
N SER A 114 -23.50 -14.80 -23.41
CA SER A 114 -24.58 -13.90 -23.85
C SER A 114 -24.61 -13.72 -25.37
N VAL A 115 -23.44 -13.59 -26.00
CA VAL A 115 -23.31 -13.54 -27.46
C VAL A 115 -23.80 -14.82 -28.12
N LEU A 116 -23.53 -15.99 -27.52
CA LEU A 116 -23.98 -17.28 -28.08
C LEU A 116 -25.49 -17.42 -28.03
N GLU A 117 -26.11 -17.01 -26.93
CA GLU A 117 -27.57 -17.05 -26.73
C GLU A 117 -28.28 -16.10 -27.70
N ARG A 118 -27.71 -14.91 -27.95
CA ARG A 118 -28.26 -13.89 -28.87
C ARG A 118 -27.80 -14.04 -30.33
N THR A 119 -27.31 -15.21 -30.73
CA THR A 119 -26.79 -15.43 -32.12
C THR A 119 -27.83 -15.18 -33.21
N LYS A 120 -29.11 -15.56 -32.98
CA LYS A 120 -30.21 -15.32 -33.95
C LYS A 120 -30.45 -13.81 -34.15
N GLU A 121 -30.46 -13.03 -33.07
CA GLU A 121 -30.63 -11.57 -33.13
C GLU A 121 -29.50 -10.90 -33.92
N ILE A 122 -28.25 -11.33 -33.70
CA ILE A 122 -27.07 -10.86 -34.44
C ILE A 122 -27.20 -11.22 -35.94
N GLY A 123 -27.72 -12.41 -36.27
CA GLY A 123 -27.97 -12.84 -37.64
C GLY A 123 -28.99 -11.96 -38.37
N VAL A 124 -30.09 -11.62 -37.71
CA VAL A 124 -31.12 -10.71 -38.23
C VAL A 124 -30.55 -9.30 -38.44
N LEU A 125 -29.80 -8.77 -37.47
CA LEU A 125 -29.14 -7.46 -37.59
C LEU A 125 -28.17 -7.41 -38.78
N LYS A 126 -27.40 -8.47 -39.02
CA LYS A 126 -26.50 -8.57 -40.18
C LYS A 126 -27.27 -8.66 -41.50
N ALA A 127 -28.40 -9.38 -41.54
CA ALA A 127 -29.24 -9.47 -42.72
C ALA A 127 -29.87 -8.11 -43.10
N LEU A 128 -30.14 -7.27 -42.09
CA LEU A 128 -30.59 -5.88 -42.26
C LEU A 128 -29.46 -4.89 -42.62
N GLY A 129 -28.21 -5.36 -42.75
CA GLY A 129 -27.06 -4.55 -43.17
C GLY A 129 -26.19 -4.00 -42.04
N ALA A 130 -26.37 -4.42 -40.78
CA ALA A 130 -25.51 -4.00 -39.68
C ALA A 130 -24.06 -4.45 -39.91
N ARG A 131 -23.10 -3.52 -39.75
CA ARG A 131 -21.68 -3.84 -39.92
C ARG A 131 -21.15 -4.54 -38.68
N LYS A 132 -20.04 -5.27 -38.84
CA LYS A 132 -19.32 -5.92 -37.71
C LYS A 132 -19.04 -4.94 -36.56
N LYS A 133 -18.70 -3.68 -36.88
CA LYS A 133 -18.41 -2.62 -35.92
C LYS A 133 -19.64 -2.20 -35.10
N ASP A 134 -20.83 -2.22 -35.71
CA ASP A 134 -22.07 -1.80 -35.02
C ASP A 134 -22.46 -2.82 -33.96
N ILE A 135 -22.28 -4.11 -34.27
CA ILE A 135 -22.51 -5.21 -33.34
C ILE A 135 -21.51 -5.16 -32.19
N THR A 136 -20.21 -4.98 -32.47
CA THR A 136 -19.20 -4.84 -31.40
C THR A 136 -19.49 -3.64 -30.50
N ARG A 137 -19.94 -2.50 -31.06
CA ARG A 137 -20.29 -1.30 -30.28
C ARG A 137 -21.46 -1.51 -29.33
N VAL A 138 -22.47 -2.32 -29.70
CA VAL A 138 -23.60 -2.62 -28.81
C VAL A 138 -23.11 -3.39 -27.59
N PHE A 139 -22.30 -4.43 -27.78
CA PHE A 139 -21.73 -5.21 -26.67
C PHE A 139 -20.71 -4.39 -25.86
N ASP A 140 -19.88 -3.58 -26.50
CA ASP A 140 -18.98 -2.66 -25.80
C ASP A 140 -19.79 -1.66 -24.94
N ALA A 141 -20.92 -1.13 -25.44
CA ALA A 141 -21.79 -0.25 -24.65
C ALA A 141 -22.43 -0.95 -23.46
N GLU A 142 -22.89 -2.21 -23.63
CA GLU A 142 -23.42 -3.04 -22.52
C GLU A 142 -22.36 -3.22 -21.42
N THR A 143 -21.12 -3.52 -21.81
CA THR A 143 -20.00 -3.69 -20.87
C THR A 143 -19.59 -2.37 -20.19
N VAL A 144 -19.66 -1.23 -20.90
CA VAL A 144 -19.44 0.10 -20.29
C VAL A 144 -20.50 0.39 -19.23
N ILE A 145 -21.79 0.16 -19.52
CA ILE A 145 -22.87 0.41 -18.58
C ILE A 145 -22.70 -0.46 -17.33
N LEU A 146 -22.36 -1.74 -17.52
CA LEU A 146 -22.05 -2.66 -16.42
C LEU A 146 -20.84 -2.19 -15.61
N GLY A 147 -19.77 -1.74 -16.27
CA GLY A 147 -18.55 -1.27 -15.62
C GLY A 147 -18.77 -0.01 -14.78
N VAL A 148 -19.51 0.97 -15.32
CA VAL A 148 -19.87 2.19 -14.59
C VAL A 148 -20.80 1.88 -13.43
N GLY A 149 -21.86 1.07 -13.66
CA GLY A 149 -22.81 0.68 -12.62
C GLY A 149 -22.14 -0.08 -11.47
N ALA A 150 -21.31 -1.07 -11.79
CA ALA A 150 -20.54 -1.82 -10.79
C ALA A 150 -19.54 -0.94 -10.05
N GLY A 151 -18.85 -0.03 -10.75
CA GLY A 151 -17.91 0.92 -10.15
C GLY A 151 -18.60 1.85 -9.15
N VAL A 152 -19.73 2.45 -9.54
CA VAL A 152 -20.52 3.34 -8.67
C VAL A 152 -21.02 2.59 -7.44
N LEU A 153 -21.59 1.40 -7.64
CA LEU A 153 -22.04 0.55 -6.53
C LEU A 153 -20.89 0.16 -5.60
N GLY A 154 -19.73 -0.21 -6.15
CA GLY A 154 -18.55 -0.57 -5.38
C GLY A 154 -18.05 0.58 -4.51
N VAL A 155 -17.94 1.80 -5.07
CA VAL A 155 -17.56 2.99 -4.32
C VAL A 155 -18.60 3.35 -3.25
N PHE A 156 -19.88 3.22 -3.58
CA PHE A 156 -20.97 3.48 -2.63
C PHE A 156 -20.93 2.52 -1.44
N ILE A 157 -20.72 1.22 -1.69
CA ILE A 157 -20.54 0.21 -0.64
C ILE A 157 -19.29 0.49 0.19
N ALA A 158 -18.17 0.85 -0.46
CA ALA A 158 -16.93 1.19 0.23
C ALA A 158 -17.11 2.42 1.14
N TRP A 159 -17.85 3.43 0.67
CA TRP A 159 -18.21 4.59 1.47
C TRP A 159 -19.08 4.20 2.68
N LEU A 160 -20.11 3.38 2.48
CA LEU A 160 -20.94 2.87 3.59
C LEU A 160 -20.14 2.04 4.59
N ALA A 161 -19.13 1.29 4.15
CA ALA A 161 -18.26 0.53 5.03
C ALA A 161 -17.39 1.42 5.94
N THR A 162 -17.15 2.68 5.59
CA THR A 162 -16.37 3.59 6.44
C THR A 162 -17.03 3.85 7.81
N PHE A 163 -18.36 3.82 7.89
CA PHE A 163 -19.11 4.05 9.13
C PHE A 163 -18.82 2.99 10.21
N PRO A 164 -19.07 1.68 9.99
CA PRO A 164 -18.77 0.66 10.98
C PRO A 164 -17.26 0.55 11.26
N ILE A 165 -16.41 0.76 10.26
CA ILE A 165 -14.95 0.75 10.42
C ILE A 165 -14.52 1.86 11.39
N ASN A 166 -15.00 3.10 11.22
CA ASN A 166 -14.66 4.20 12.12
C ASN A 166 -15.16 3.96 13.56
N ILE A 167 -16.32 3.34 13.75
CA ILE A 167 -16.84 3.00 15.09
C ILE A 167 -15.91 2.00 15.80
N ILE A 168 -15.51 0.93 15.10
CA ILE A 168 -14.61 -0.08 15.64
C ILE A 168 -13.25 0.55 15.97
N LEU A 169 -12.74 1.38 15.05
CA LEU A 169 -11.42 1.99 15.21
C LEU A 169 -11.39 2.99 16.36
N TYR A 170 -12.46 3.76 16.55
CA TYR A 170 -12.61 4.67 17.69
C TYR A 170 -12.53 3.91 19.02
N ASN A 171 -13.21 2.77 19.15
CA ASN A 171 -13.18 1.96 20.37
C ASN A 171 -11.80 1.37 20.70
N ILE A 172 -10.97 1.10 19.69
CA ILE A 172 -9.66 0.47 19.88
C ILE A 172 -8.55 1.52 20.06
N THR A 173 -8.65 2.65 19.36
CA THR A 173 -7.52 3.59 19.24
C THR A 173 -7.80 4.97 19.81
N SER A 174 -9.06 5.30 20.13
CA SER A 174 -9.52 6.66 20.49
C SER A 174 -9.30 7.72 19.40
N LEU A 175 -8.88 7.34 18.19
CA LEU A 175 -8.80 8.24 17.05
C LEU A 175 -10.15 8.29 16.33
N ALA A 176 -10.67 9.49 16.12
CA ALA A 176 -11.87 9.72 15.33
C ALA A 176 -11.52 9.94 13.84
N ASN A 177 -12.39 9.44 12.96
CA ASN A 177 -12.41 9.75 11.52
C ASN A 177 -11.13 9.39 10.74
N VAL A 178 -10.52 8.25 11.07
CA VAL A 178 -9.31 7.78 10.39
C VAL A 178 -9.64 7.21 9.01
N SER A 179 -10.76 6.51 8.87
CA SER A 179 -11.20 5.94 7.59
C SER A 179 -12.04 6.97 6.82
N HIS A 180 -11.43 7.62 5.83
CA HIS A 180 -12.10 8.55 4.94
C HIS A 180 -11.85 8.15 3.48
N LEU A 181 -12.93 8.07 2.70
CA LEU A 181 -12.84 7.84 1.27
C LEU A 181 -12.78 9.20 0.57
N ASN A 182 -11.60 9.57 0.05
CA ASN A 182 -11.47 10.77 -0.76
C ASN A 182 -12.30 10.61 -2.05
N PRO A 183 -13.20 11.56 -2.37
CA PRO A 183 -14.00 11.53 -3.60
C PRO A 183 -13.17 11.33 -4.87
N ILE A 184 -11.95 11.89 -4.91
CA ILE A 184 -11.04 11.75 -6.06
C ILE A 184 -10.65 10.28 -6.27
N HIS A 185 -10.32 9.56 -5.19
CA HIS A 185 -10.01 8.13 -5.28
C HIS A 185 -11.23 7.31 -5.69
N GLY A 186 -12.43 7.69 -5.23
CA GLY A 186 -13.69 7.10 -5.69
C GLY A 186 -13.86 7.19 -7.21
N VAL A 187 -13.68 8.38 -7.78
CA VAL A 187 -13.77 8.57 -9.25
C VAL A 187 -12.73 7.74 -9.99
N ILE A 188 -11.49 7.72 -9.51
CA ILE A 188 -10.41 6.91 -10.11
C ILE A 188 -10.80 5.43 -10.11
N LEU A 189 -11.36 4.90 -9.01
CA LEU A 189 -11.78 3.50 -8.92
C LEU A 189 -12.90 3.16 -9.91
N ILE A 190 -13.86 4.08 -10.12
CA ILE A 190 -14.93 3.88 -11.12
C ILE A 190 -14.35 3.81 -12.53
N ILE A 191 -13.42 4.71 -12.86
CA ILE A 191 -12.74 4.72 -14.16
C ILE A 191 -11.96 3.42 -14.37
N VAL A 192 -11.18 3.00 -13.37
CA VAL A 192 -10.40 1.75 -13.41
C VAL A 192 -11.32 0.55 -13.59
N SER A 193 -12.41 0.46 -12.81
CA SER A 193 -13.42 -0.59 -12.92
C SER A 193 -13.99 -0.65 -14.34
N THR A 194 -14.40 0.49 -14.89
CA THR A 194 -15.00 0.58 -16.23
C THR A 194 -14.01 0.12 -17.30
N ILE A 195 -12.75 0.57 -17.24
CA ILE A 195 -11.71 0.15 -18.19
C ILE A 195 -11.52 -1.37 -18.14
N LEU A 196 -11.46 -1.96 -16.96
CA LEU A 196 -11.22 -3.40 -16.81
C LEU A 196 -12.42 -4.24 -17.29
N THR A 197 -13.64 -3.80 -17.00
CA THR A 197 -14.85 -4.44 -17.52
C THR A 197 -14.88 -4.41 -19.04
N VAL A 198 -14.55 -3.27 -19.65
CA VAL A 198 -14.50 -3.12 -21.12
C VAL A 198 -13.40 -4.00 -21.70
N LEU A 199 -12.20 -4.02 -21.11
CA LEU A 199 -11.11 -4.88 -21.60
C LEU A 199 -11.48 -6.37 -21.57
N GLY A 200 -12.17 -6.82 -20.50
CA GLY A 200 -12.68 -8.20 -20.41
C GLY A 200 -13.77 -8.50 -21.43
N GLY A 201 -14.69 -7.56 -21.67
CA GLY A 201 -15.83 -7.73 -22.60
C GLY A 201 -15.49 -7.51 -24.08
N HIS A 202 -14.43 -6.77 -24.39
CA HIS A 202 -14.10 -6.41 -25.77
C HIS A 202 -13.65 -7.60 -26.62
N ILE A 203 -12.90 -8.55 -26.02
CA ILE A 203 -12.44 -9.77 -26.69
C ILE A 203 -13.63 -10.60 -27.21
N PRO A 204 -14.61 -11.01 -26.37
CA PRO A 204 -15.78 -11.75 -26.85
C PRO A 204 -16.68 -10.93 -27.77
N ALA A 205 -16.84 -9.62 -27.54
CA ALA A 205 -17.61 -8.73 -28.43
C ALA A 205 -17.04 -8.70 -29.86
N ARG A 206 -15.72 -8.73 -30.00
CA ARG A 206 -15.04 -8.81 -31.30
C ARG A 206 -15.19 -10.19 -31.94
N MET A 207 -15.20 -11.27 -31.15
CA MET A 207 -15.48 -12.61 -31.64
C MET A 207 -16.93 -12.74 -32.15
N ALA A 208 -17.90 -12.18 -31.44
CA ALA A 208 -19.32 -12.11 -31.83
C ALA A 208 -19.51 -11.52 -33.23
N ALA A 209 -18.87 -10.38 -33.46
CA ALA A 209 -18.97 -9.66 -34.73
C ALA A 209 -18.37 -10.44 -35.91
N LYS A 210 -17.43 -11.36 -35.67
CA LYS A 210 -16.83 -12.21 -36.70
C LYS A 210 -17.64 -13.45 -37.05
N LYS A 211 -18.62 -13.88 -36.24
CA LYS A 211 -19.47 -15.05 -36.56
C LYS A 211 -20.26 -14.84 -37.85
N ASP A 212 -20.34 -15.86 -38.70
CA ASP A 212 -20.95 -15.71 -40.02
C ASP A 212 -22.49 -15.77 -39.96
N ALA A 213 -23.16 -14.83 -40.66
CA ALA A 213 -24.62 -14.70 -40.61
C ALA A 213 -25.33 -15.88 -41.28
N ALA A 214 -24.71 -16.44 -42.34
CA ALA A 214 -25.26 -17.57 -43.09
C ALA A 214 -25.27 -18.88 -42.28
N ILE A 215 -24.34 -19.05 -41.33
CA ILE A 215 -24.29 -20.23 -40.45
C ILE A 215 -25.30 -20.08 -39.31
N ALA A 216 -25.47 -18.86 -38.78
CA ALA A 216 -26.39 -18.58 -37.69
C ALA A 216 -27.88 -18.79 -38.07
N LEU A 217 -28.23 -18.63 -39.35
CA LEU A 217 -29.59 -18.86 -39.86
C LEU A 217 -29.82 -20.27 -40.43
N ARG A 218 -28.76 -21.08 -40.60
CA ARG A 218 -28.83 -22.45 -41.14
C ARG A 218 -28.67 -23.53 -40.06
N THR A 219 -28.56 -23.13 -38.80
CA THR A 219 -28.52 -24.06 -37.67
C THR A 219 -29.96 -24.20 -37.19
N GLU A 220 -30.59 -25.30 -37.63
CA GLU A 220 -32.04 -25.53 -37.89
C GLU A 220 -32.56 -24.92 -39.19
#